data_AF-A0A2M8DQ17-F1
#
_entry.id   AF-A0A2M8DQ17-F1
#
_cell.length_a   1.000
_cell.length_b   1.000
_cell.length_c   1.000
_cell.angle_alpha   90.00
_cell.angle_beta   90.00
_cell.angle_gamma   90.00
#
_symmetry.space_group_name_H-M   'P 1'
#
loop_
_entity.id
_entity.type
_entity.pdbx_description
1 polymer ?
#
loop_
_entity_poly.entity_id
_entity_poly.type
_entity_poly.pdbx_seq_one_letter_code
_entity_poly.pdbx_strand_id
1 'polypeptide(L)'
;NEEFELDDFKLQTIPAYNINKFRSPGQLFHPKEDGGVGYLVEFEDLWLYFAGDTDVIPEMAQLENIDIACLPISGVYVMTVEEVKEAIAKISAKIIIPMHYGVVAGDRSQAEELKNTLPEQDIRILD
;
A
#
# COMPACT_ATOMS: atom_id res chain seq x y z
N ASN A 1 -7.50 11.60 -9.80
CA ASN A 1 -6.74 12.01 -8.62
C ASN A 1 -7.08 13.44 -8.33
N GLU A 2 -7.36 13.72 -7.06
CA GLU A 2 -7.56 15.06 -6.52
C GLU A 2 -6.27 15.50 -5.84
N GLU A 3 -5.98 16.79 -5.89
CA GLU A 3 -4.76 17.38 -5.34
C GLU A 3 -5.12 18.51 -4.38
N PHE A 4 -4.35 18.62 -3.30
CA PHE A 4 -4.49 19.65 -2.29
C PHE A 4 -3.11 20.07 -1.80
N GLU A 5 -2.89 21.38 -1.69
CA GLU A 5 -1.66 21.95 -1.14
C GLU A 5 -2.01 22.82 0.07
N LEU A 6 -1.26 22.64 1.17
CA LEU A 6 -1.35 23.45 2.39
C LEU A 6 0.05 23.65 2.95
N ASP A 7 0.53 24.90 2.92
CA ASP A 7 1.89 25.25 3.34
C ASP A 7 2.92 24.36 2.64
N ASP A 8 3.74 23.62 3.41
CA ASP A 8 4.77 22.71 2.90
C ASP A 8 4.24 21.28 2.64
N PHE A 9 2.93 21.06 2.73
CA PHE A 9 2.30 19.78 2.45
C PHE A 9 1.62 19.77 1.08
N LYS A 10 1.92 18.75 0.28
CA LYS A 10 1.11 18.40 -0.90
C LYS A 10 0.50 17.04 -0.72
N LEU A 11 -0.76 16.92 -1.10
CA LEU A 11 -1.53 15.70 -1.01
C LEU A 11 -2.13 15.39 -2.38
N GLN A 12 -1.97 14.16 -2.84
CA GLN A 12 -2.62 13.65 -4.03
C GLN A 12 -3.32 12.34 -3.70
N THR A 13 -4.57 12.17 -4.16
CA THR A 13 -5.28 10.90 -4.02
C THR A 13 -4.85 9.93 -5.11
N ILE A 14 -4.60 8.67 -4.73
CA ILE A 14 -4.35 7.56 -5.66
C ILE A 14 -5.49 6.56 -5.47
N PRO A 15 -6.07 5.95 -6.52
CA PRO A 15 -7.11 4.94 -6.33
C PRO A 15 -6.65 3.81 -5.39
N ALA A 16 -7.57 3.29 -4.58
CA ALA A 16 -7.34 2.12 -3.73
C ALA A 16 -8.55 1.19 -3.83
N TYR A 17 -8.33 -0.03 -4.31
CA TYR A 17 -9.40 -0.99 -4.54
C TYR A 17 -8.88 -2.42 -4.66
N ASN A 18 -9.76 -3.40 -4.46
CA ASN A 18 -9.46 -4.80 -4.72
C ASN A 18 -9.77 -5.18 -6.18
N ILE A 19 -8.98 -6.11 -6.69
CA ILE A 19 -9.18 -6.81 -7.96
C ILE A 19 -9.51 -8.29 -7.68
N ASN A 20 -8.99 -8.86 -6.60
CA ASN A 20 -9.08 -10.30 -6.34
C ASN A 20 -9.40 -10.67 -4.87
N LYS A 21 -9.69 -9.71 -3.99
CA LYS A 21 -10.16 -9.97 -2.62
C LYS A 21 -11.69 -9.91 -2.53
N PHE A 22 -12.31 -11.08 -2.40
CA PHE A 22 -13.75 -11.25 -2.47
C PHE A 22 -14.36 -11.59 -1.10
N ARG A 23 -15.43 -10.87 -0.74
CA ARG A 23 -16.29 -11.23 0.40
C ARG A 23 -17.26 -12.37 0.08
N SER A 24 -17.67 -12.46 -1.19
CA SER A 24 -18.49 -13.52 -1.75
C SER A 24 -18.24 -13.62 -3.26
N PRO A 25 -18.62 -14.72 -3.95
CA PRO A 25 -18.36 -14.86 -5.38
C PRO A 25 -18.87 -13.66 -6.21
N GLY A 26 -17.95 -12.97 -6.89
CA GLY A 26 -18.26 -11.78 -7.69
C GLY A 26 -18.45 -10.48 -6.89
N GLN A 27 -18.20 -10.50 -5.57
CA GLN A 27 -18.37 -9.35 -4.70
C GLN A 27 -17.06 -9.05 -3.97
N LEU A 28 -16.40 -7.94 -4.31
CA LEU A 28 -15.15 -7.51 -3.69
C LEU A 28 -15.39 -6.94 -2.28
N PHE A 29 -14.34 -6.92 -1.44
CA PHE A 29 -14.35 -6.19 -0.18
C PHE A 29 -14.34 -4.67 -0.42
N HIS A 30 -13.43 -4.18 -1.26
CA HIS A 30 -13.27 -2.77 -1.64
C HIS A 30 -13.33 -2.62 -3.17
N PRO A 31 -14.53 -2.64 -3.78
CA PRO A 31 -14.66 -2.46 -5.22
C PRO A 31 -14.29 -1.03 -5.67
N LYS A 32 -13.84 -0.86 -6.93
CA LYS A 32 -13.35 0.43 -7.45
C LYS A 32 -14.41 1.52 -7.44
N GLU A 33 -15.67 1.16 -7.63
CA GLU A 33 -16.82 2.07 -7.59
C GLU A 33 -17.09 2.71 -6.23
N ASP A 34 -16.57 2.15 -5.13
CA ASP A 34 -16.71 2.74 -3.79
C ASP A 34 -15.87 4.02 -3.63
N GLY A 35 -14.94 4.29 -4.56
CA GLY A 35 -14.14 5.52 -4.55
C GLY A 35 -13.08 5.55 -3.44
N GLY A 36 -12.61 4.38 -3.00
CA GLY A 36 -11.49 4.26 -2.06
C GLY A 36 -10.22 4.92 -2.60
N VAL A 37 -9.47 5.57 -1.71
CA VAL A 37 -8.21 6.26 -2.05
C VAL A 37 -7.08 5.91 -1.08
N GLY A 38 -5.90 5.77 -1.65
CA GLY A 38 -4.63 6.00 -0.97
C GLY A 38 -4.21 7.46 -1.12
N TYR A 39 -3.17 7.84 -0.40
CA TYR A 39 -2.66 9.20 -0.39
C TYR A 39 -1.16 9.21 -0.69
N LEU A 40 -0.78 10.04 -1.65
CA LEU A 40 0.59 10.46 -1.84
C LEU A 40 0.77 11.80 -1.13
N VAL A 41 1.68 11.84 -0.16
CA VAL A 41 1.99 13.00 0.68
C VAL A 41 3.41 13.45 0.36
N GLU A 42 3.59 14.72 0.05
CA GLU A 42 4.90 15.36 -0.03
C GLU A 42 5.05 16.34 1.12
N PHE A 43 6.22 16.31 1.78
CA PHE A 43 6.63 17.26 2.80
C PHE A 43 8.14 17.43 2.76
N GLU A 44 8.64 18.65 2.54
CA GLU A 44 10.08 18.95 2.48
C GLU A 44 10.87 18.01 1.55
N ASP A 45 10.37 17.82 0.32
CA ASP A 45 10.91 16.92 -0.71
C ASP A 45 10.85 15.41 -0.37
N LEU A 46 10.23 15.02 0.74
CA LEU A 46 9.98 13.63 1.12
C LEU A 46 8.62 13.16 0.61
N TRP A 47 8.59 12.08 -0.16
CA TRP A 47 7.37 11.49 -0.71
C TRP A 47 6.95 10.21 0.03
N LEU A 48 5.77 10.24 0.64
CA LEU A 48 5.15 9.10 1.32
C LEU A 48 3.90 8.64 0.58
N TYR A 49 3.79 7.34 0.33
CA TYR A 49 2.60 6.72 -0.21
C TYR A 49 1.90 5.86 0.84
N PHE A 50 0.67 6.23 1.20
CA PHE A 50 -0.25 5.42 2.00
C PHE A 50 -1.23 4.74 1.05
N ALA A 51 -1.11 3.41 0.89
CA ALA A 51 -1.83 2.73 -0.17
C ALA A 51 -3.36 2.60 0.05
N GLY A 52 -3.83 2.75 1.29
CA GLY A 52 -5.21 2.43 1.64
C GLY A 52 -5.49 0.92 1.56
N ASP A 53 -6.75 0.53 1.60
CA ASP A 53 -7.16 -0.88 1.51
C ASP A 53 -7.26 -1.28 0.03
N THR A 54 -6.16 -1.78 -0.52
CA THR A 54 -6.01 -2.04 -1.96
C THR A 54 -5.30 -3.36 -2.24
N ASP A 55 -5.55 -3.89 -3.44
CA ASP A 55 -4.69 -4.89 -4.09
C ASP A 55 -3.59 -4.18 -4.89
N VAL A 56 -2.78 -4.97 -5.61
CA VAL A 56 -1.82 -4.45 -6.59
C VAL A 56 -2.58 -3.90 -7.80
N ILE A 57 -2.51 -2.59 -8.01
CA ILE A 57 -3.22 -1.90 -9.09
C ILE A 57 -2.26 -1.26 -10.11
N PRO A 58 -2.68 -1.05 -11.37
CA PRO A 58 -1.83 -0.42 -12.40
C PRO A 58 -1.32 0.97 -12.02
N GLU A 59 -2.09 1.75 -11.26
CA GLU A 59 -1.78 3.10 -10.83
C GLU A 59 -0.49 3.16 -9.98
N MET A 60 -0.13 2.07 -9.28
CA MET A 60 1.12 1.99 -8.51
C MET A 60 2.38 2.11 -9.38
N ALA A 61 2.32 1.73 -10.65
CA ALA A 61 3.44 1.83 -11.58
C ALA A 61 3.65 3.25 -12.14
N GLN A 62 2.74 4.18 -11.83
CA GLN A 62 2.84 5.59 -12.20
C GLN A 62 3.45 6.44 -11.08
N LEU A 63 3.71 5.84 -9.92
CA LEU A 63 4.35 6.51 -8.80
C LEU A 63 5.85 6.61 -9.06
N GLU A 64 6.42 7.79 -8.81
CA GLU A 64 7.84 8.07 -9.00
C GLU A 64 8.45 8.65 -7.72
N ASN A 65 9.72 8.33 -7.48
CA ASN A 65 10.53 8.91 -6.40
C ASN A 65 9.93 8.76 -4.98
N ILE A 66 9.25 7.64 -4.69
CA ILE A 66 8.68 7.39 -3.38
C ILE A 66 9.77 7.07 -2.35
N ASP A 67 9.83 7.82 -1.26
CA ASP A 67 10.74 7.56 -0.16
C ASP A 67 10.21 6.46 0.76
N ILE A 68 8.92 6.54 1.10
CA ILE A 68 8.28 5.60 2.04
C ILE A 68 6.95 5.12 1.45
N ALA A 69 6.77 3.80 1.38
CA ALA A 69 5.47 3.21 1.02
C ALA A 69 4.91 2.40 2.20
N CYS A 70 3.72 2.77 2.65
CA CYS A 70 2.93 2.06 3.65
C CYS A 70 1.96 1.10 2.93
N LEU A 71 2.24 -0.21 2.98
CA LEU A 71 1.54 -1.22 2.18
C LEU A 71 0.76 -2.20 3.07
N PRO A 72 -0.55 -2.43 2.82
CA PRO A 72 -1.36 -3.35 3.62
C PRO A 72 -1.04 -4.84 3.32
N ILE A 73 -0.97 -5.72 4.32
CA ILE A 73 -0.46 -7.12 4.15
C ILE A 73 -1.21 -8.23 4.89
N SER A 74 -2.52 -8.12 5.16
CA SER A 74 -3.24 -9.21 5.85
C SER A 74 -3.57 -10.44 4.98
N GLY A 75 -3.56 -10.32 3.65
CA GLY A 75 -3.94 -11.39 2.72
C GLY A 75 -5.43 -11.75 2.66
N VAL A 76 -6.28 -11.16 3.51
CA VAL A 76 -7.73 -11.43 3.56
C VAL A 76 -8.52 -10.32 2.85
N TYR A 77 -8.38 -9.09 3.33
CA TYR A 77 -9.08 -7.90 2.80
C TYR A 77 -8.22 -7.11 1.81
N VAL A 78 -6.91 -7.33 1.86
CA VAL A 78 -5.85 -6.58 1.18
C VAL A 78 -4.77 -7.56 0.72
N MET A 79 -3.69 -7.05 0.14
CA MET A 79 -2.60 -7.85 -0.44
C MET A 79 -2.08 -8.97 0.48
N THR A 80 -1.75 -10.09 -0.15
CA THR A 80 -0.90 -11.16 0.39
C THR A 80 0.57 -10.74 0.37
N VAL A 81 1.45 -11.50 1.03
CA VAL A 81 2.90 -11.24 1.01
C VAL A 81 3.46 -11.19 -0.41
N GLU A 82 3.06 -12.13 -1.28
CA GLU A 82 3.51 -12.17 -2.68
C GLU A 82 3.02 -10.97 -3.49
N GLU A 83 1.78 -10.53 -3.27
CA GLU A 83 1.23 -9.33 -3.90
C GLU A 83 1.95 -8.06 -3.41
N VAL A 84 2.32 -7.98 -2.14
CA VAL A 84 3.14 -6.86 -1.65
C VAL A 84 4.51 -6.84 -2.33
N LYS A 85 5.14 -7.99 -2.60
CA LYS A 85 6.39 -8.03 -3.39
C LYS A 85 6.20 -7.46 -4.79
N GLU A 86 5.07 -7.75 -5.45
CA GLU A 86 4.74 -7.16 -6.74
C GLU A 86 4.53 -5.64 -6.63
N ALA A 87 3.82 -5.17 -5.60
CA ALA A 87 3.64 -3.74 -5.35
C ALA A 87 4.97 -3.02 -5.12
N ILE A 88 5.88 -3.59 -4.30
CA ILE A 88 7.22 -3.05 -4.07
C ILE A 88 7.97 -2.89 -5.39
N ALA A 89 7.92 -3.89 -6.27
CA ALA A 89 8.58 -3.82 -7.57
C ALA A 89 8.00 -2.74 -8.49
N LYS A 90 6.69 -2.46 -8.41
CA LYS A 90 6.03 -1.40 -9.19
C LYS A 90 6.34 0.00 -8.65
N ILE A 91 6.33 0.16 -7.33
CA ILE A 91 6.45 1.46 -6.65
C ILE A 91 7.92 1.88 -6.54
N SER A 92 8.84 0.92 -6.37
CA SER A 92 10.27 1.16 -6.20
C SER A 92 10.60 2.14 -5.06
N ALA A 93 9.86 2.07 -3.95
CA ALA A 93 10.09 2.93 -2.80
C ALA A 93 11.40 2.57 -2.06
N LYS A 94 12.03 3.58 -1.45
CA LYS A 94 13.27 3.38 -0.68
C LYS A 94 13.02 2.57 0.59
N ILE A 95 11.95 2.88 1.33
CA ILE A 95 11.55 2.23 2.56
C ILE A 95 10.13 1.67 2.41
N ILE A 96 9.92 0.44 2.88
CA ILE A 96 8.62 -0.20 2.94
C ILE A 96 8.20 -0.36 4.40
N ILE A 97 6.98 0.07 4.72
CA ILE A 97 6.35 -0.12 6.02
C ILE A 97 5.10 -0.99 5.81
N PRO A 98 5.15 -2.28 6.19
CA PRO A 98 3.96 -3.12 6.15
C PRO A 98 2.92 -2.63 7.17
N MET A 99 1.65 -2.62 6.79
CA MET A 99 0.52 -2.21 7.64
C MET A 99 -0.68 -3.14 7.47
N HIS A 100 -1.80 -2.84 8.14
CA HIS A 100 -3.07 -3.59 8.03
C HIS A 100 -2.92 -5.10 8.31
N TYR A 101 -2.27 -5.44 9.43
CA TYR A 101 -2.20 -6.79 9.99
C TYR A 101 -2.37 -6.73 11.51
N GLY A 102 -2.74 -7.86 12.15
CA GLY A 102 -2.73 -8.02 13.61
C GLY A 102 -3.94 -7.49 14.38
N VAL A 103 -4.89 -6.81 13.72
CA VAL A 103 -6.13 -6.32 14.36
C VAL A 103 -7.37 -7.05 13.84
N VAL A 104 -7.61 -7.00 12.52
CA VAL A 104 -8.85 -7.53 11.90
C VAL A 104 -8.58 -8.78 11.07
N ALA A 105 -7.39 -8.89 10.48
CA ALA A 105 -6.90 -10.06 9.78
C ALA A 105 -5.38 -10.05 9.74
N GLY A 106 -4.79 -11.23 9.51
CA GLY A 106 -3.35 -11.42 9.53
C GLY A 106 -2.73 -11.17 10.90
N ASP A 107 -1.42 -11.31 10.97
CA ASP A 107 -0.61 -11.02 12.13
C ASP A 107 0.82 -10.59 11.71
N ARG A 108 1.67 -10.31 12.69
CA ARG A 108 3.02 -9.81 12.46
C ARG A 108 3.89 -10.75 11.60
N SER A 109 3.57 -12.05 11.56
CA SER A 109 4.36 -13.02 10.81
C SER A 109 4.42 -12.72 9.31
N GLN A 110 3.40 -12.08 8.73
CA GLN A 110 3.39 -11.72 7.31
C GLN A 110 4.38 -10.58 7.01
N ALA A 111 4.47 -9.61 7.90
CA ALA A 111 5.46 -8.54 7.80
C ALA A 111 6.89 -9.08 7.99
N GLU A 112 7.07 -10.04 8.91
CA GLU A 112 8.34 -10.75 9.12
C GLU A 112 8.71 -11.61 7.92
N GLU A 113 7.76 -12.33 7.33
CA GLU A 113 7.95 -13.12 6.11
C GLU A 113 8.39 -12.24 4.94
N LEU A 114 7.72 -11.10 4.72
CA LEU A 114 8.11 -10.13 3.70
C LEU A 114 9.56 -9.66 3.92
N LYS A 115 9.91 -9.29 5.15
CA LYS A 115 11.26 -8.84 5.50
C LYS A 115 12.33 -9.92 5.27
N ASN A 116 12.03 -11.17 5.63
CA ASN A 116 12.95 -12.29 5.48
C ASN A 116 13.16 -12.69 4.01
N THR A 117 12.14 -12.50 3.17
CA THR A 117 12.18 -12.88 1.76
C THR A 117 12.80 -11.80 0.85
N LEU A 118 12.88 -10.56 1.32
CA LEU A 118 13.50 -9.42 0.61
C LEU A 118 14.59 -8.74 1.47
N PRO A 119 15.73 -9.42 1.73
CA PRO A 119 16.75 -8.92 2.66
C PRO A 119 17.46 -7.63 2.21
N GLU A 120 17.45 -7.33 0.90
CA GLU A 120 18.05 -6.11 0.34
C GLU A 120 17.11 -4.90 0.39
N GLN A 121 15.82 -5.10 0.64
CA GLN A 121 14.84 -4.02 0.75
C GLN A 121 14.83 -3.47 2.18
N ASP A 122 14.82 -2.15 2.34
CA ASP A 122 14.65 -1.54 3.67
C ASP A 122 13.19 -1.67 4.13
N ILE A 123 12.89 -2.78 4.82
CA ILE A 123 11.58 -3.08 5.38
C ILE A 123 11.58 -2.78 6.89
N ARG A 124 10.75 -1.80 7.29
CA ARG A 124 10.60 -1.33 8.67
C ARG A 124 9.26 -1.80 9.24
N ILE A 125 9.32 -2.75 10.16
CA ILE A 125 8.18 -3.20 10.95
C ILE A 125 8.11 -2.29 12.18
N LEU A 126 7.04 -1.52 12.31
CA LEU A 126 6.82 -0.60 13.43
C LEU A 126 5.94 -1.27 14.51
N ASP A 127 6.09 -0.84 15.76
CA ASP A 127 5.37 -1.36 16.95
C ASP A 127 4.24 -0.43 17.40
#